data_AF-A0A8B9JEB8-F1
#
_entry.id   AF-A0A8B9JEB8-F1
#
_cell.length_a   1.000
_cell.length_b   1.000
_cell.length_c   1.000
_cell.angle_alpha   90.00
_cell.angle_beta   90.00
_cell.angle_gamma   90.00
#
_symmetry.space_group_name_H-M   'P 1'
#
loop_
_entity.id
_entity.type
_entity.pdbx_description
1 polymer ?
#
loop_
_entity_poly.entity_id
_entity_poly.type
_entity_poly.pdbx_seq_one_letter_code
_entity_poly.pdbx_strand_id
1 'polypeptide(L)'
;MRLLIRINTMSRIKSQGKRAALPKSNKLKPNVKQEEPSSPSSYHFFDDPAELKLFRSHLLSWYDQSKRELPWRTVAMKEQDVNIRTYAVWVSEVMLQQTQVATVVDYYNKWMKRWPTVQTLAEASLEEVNQMWSGLGYYSRGRRLHEGAQKVVSELGGQMPRSAEALLKQLPGVGRYTAGAISSIALGQVTGAVDGNVIRVLCRVRAIGADSTSPVVTEALWKIAETLVDPKRPADFNQALMELGATVCTPKNPGCACCPIQTHCHAYKKVSLKQEKDTKRLLNKLDSKLNCSVPDIENCLSGSCKLCLSEGWDSELGVQNYPRKPMKKAPRVERTLTCVLHRQSDQGEIQYLLIQRPSKGLLAGMWELPSMLLEEGISEKKHRGLLSAEVQRVLGTSPDEESFQYLGEVVHIFSHIHQTYVVYSATVSLYSEAEREQKISWLSDAALQAAAVSTGVKKIMKLYYECTSKLKDTKVNKKRKQSTDSGKDNQAKQSKRRQERSTDGGPKQLSLSRFFTSSKPANS
;
A
#
# COMPACT_ATOMS: atom_id res chain seq x y z
N MET A 1 12.40 -40.86 44.05
CA MET A 1 13.77 -40.89 44.63
C MET A 1 14.33 -39.48 44.59
N ARG A 2 14.49 -38.88 45.79
CA ARG A 2 15.24 -37.67 46.23
C ARG A 2 15.23 -36.38 45.38
N LEU A 3 15.14 -35.16 45.92
CA LEU A 3 14.61 -34.57 47.17
C LEU A 3 14.82 -33.03 47.07
N LEU A 4 13.79 -32.23 47.39
CA LEU A 4 13.73 -30.94 48.12
C LEU A 4 14.72 -29.77 47.79
N ILE A 5 14.28 -28.54 47.43
CA ILE A 5 13.51 -27.47 48.13
C ILE A 5 14.35 -26.49 49.00
N ARG A 6 13.95 -25.19 48.93
CA ARG A 6 14.10 -24.00 49.84
C ARG A 6 15.32 -23.08 49.62
N ILE A 7 15.17 -21.80 49.27
CA ILE A 7 14.52 -20.62 49.93
C ILE A 7 15.10 -20.29 51.31
N ASN A 8 15.69 -19.09 51.47
CA ASN A 8 15.46 -18.03 52.51
C ASN A 8 16.75 -17.19 52.76
N THR A 9 16.74 -15.87 52.49
CA THR A 9 16.47 -14.70 53.39
C THR A 9 17.60 -14.27 54.34
N MET A 10 17.66 -12.94 54.50
CA MET A 10 18.03 -12.15 55.69
C MET A 10 19.47 -11.61 55.87
N SER A 11 19.55 -10.29 55.64
CA SER A 11 20.04 -9.22 56.54
C SER A 11 21.41 -9.35 57.23
N ARG A 12 22.23 -8.29 57.08
CA ARG A 12 23.07 -7.81 58.20
C ARG A 12 23.38 -6.30 58.09
N ILE A 13 22.99 -5.59 59.15
CA ILE A 13 23.35 -4.21 59.51
C ILE A 13 24.72 -4.24 60.23
N LYS A 14 25.56 -3.20 60.03
CA LYS A 14 26.60 -2.65 60.95
C LYS A 14 27.18 -1.38 60.29
N SER A 15 26.83 -0.16 60.72
CA SER A 15 27.33 0.66 61.84
C SER A 15 28.65 1.44 61.59
N GLN A 16 28.49 2.75 61.38
CA GLN A 16 29.27 3.94 61.80
C GLN A 16 30.82 3.99 61.72
N GLY A 17 31.31 5.10 61.13
CA GLY A 17 32.65 5.65 61.35
C GLY A 17 32.84 7.03 60.69
N LYS A 18 32.75 8.11 61.48
CA LYS A 18 33.05 9.50 61.07
C LYS A 18 34.55 9.71 60.90
N ARG A 19 34.98 10.46 59.87
CA ARG A 19 36.17 11.33 59.91
C ARG A 19 35.95 12.56 59.03
N ALA A 20 36.21 13.73 59.62
CA ALA A 20 36.10 15.05 59.01
C ALA A 20 37.45 15.46 58.38
N ALA A 21 37.39 16.22 57.28
CA ALA A 21 38.47 17.09 56.81
C ALA A 21 37.89 18.31 56.06
N LEU A 22 38.52 19.47 56.29
CA LEU A 22 38.13 20.87 56.07
C LEU A 22 38.29 21.38 54.59
N PRO A 23 37.92 22.63 54.25
CA PRO A 23 37.15 23.00 53.06
C PRO A 23 38.00 23.54 51.90
N LYS A 24 37.42 23.55 50.68
CA LYS A 24 37.92 24.37 49.56
C LYS A 24 36.79 25.15 48.89
N SER A 25 36.85 26.46 49.16
CA SER A 25 36.40 27.64 48.41
C SER A 25 35.37 27.49 47.28
N ASN A 26 34.27 28.21 47.49
CA ASN A 26 33.31 28.71 46.50
C ASN A 26 33.92 29.11 45.14
N LYS A 27 33.39 28.51 44.07
CA LYS A 27 33.18 29.20 42.79
C LYS A 27 31.70 29.05 42.44
N LEU A 28 30.96 30.15 42.57
CA LEU A 28 29.61 30.34 42.06
C LEU A 28 29.59 30.01 40.57
N LYS A 29 28.88 28.94 40.19
CA LYS A 29 28.44 28.74 38.81
C LYS A 29 27.12 29.50 38.64
N PRO A 30 26.98 30.31 37.58
CA PRO A 30 25.74 31.03 37.33
C PRO A 30 24.63 30.02 37.04
N ASN A 31 23.49 30.29 37.65
CA ASN A 31 22.26 29.53 37.56
C ASN A 31 21.80 29.50 36.09
N VAL A 32 22.05 28.41 35.38
CA VAL A 32 21.46 28.16 34.07
C VAL A 32 19.99 27.87 34.33
N LYS A 33 19.16 28.90 34.17
CA LYS A 33 17.71 28.72 34.01
C LYS A 33 17.53 27.69 32.89
N GLN A 34 16.96 26.54 33.21
CA GLN A 34 16.41 25.66 32.20
C GLN A 34 15.30 26.46 31.51
N GLU A 35 15.58 26.92 30.30
CA GLU A 35 14.57 27.50 29.43
C GLU A 35 13.53 26.41 29.12
N GLU A 36 12.28 26.70 29.46
CA GLU A 36 11.14 25.91 29.01
C GLU A 36 11.15 25.79 27.48
N PRO A 37 10.66 24.68 26.91
CA PRO A 37 10.69 24.48 25.46
C PRO A 37 9.91 25.61 24.79
N SER A 38 10.62 26.35 23.93
CA SER A 38 10.07 27.45 23.14
C SER A 38 8.75 27.05 22.48
N SER A 39 7.74 27.90 22.65
CA SER A 39 6.43 27.72 22.04
C SER A 39 6.57 27.47 20.53
N PRO A 40 5.78 26.55 19.95
CA PRO A 40 5.85 26.29 18.52
C PRO A 40 5.59 27.58 17.73
N SER A 41 6.40 27.83 16.70
CA SER A 41 6.29 29.05 15.87
C SER A 41 4.89 29.19 15.27
N SER A 42 4.25 30.33 15.51
CA SER A 42 2.93 30.70 14.97
C SER A 42 2.87 30.61 13.44
N TYR A 43 4.00 30.76 12.77
CA TYR A 43 4.11 30.67 11.31
C TYR A 43 3.62 29.33 10.72
N HIS A 44 3.67 28.23 11.49
CA HIS A 44 3.23 26.92 11.04
C HIS A 44 1.77 26.58 11.38
N PHE A 45 1.07 27.46 12.11
CA PHE A 45 -0.28 27.20 12.63
C PHE A 45 -1.28 28.26 12.16
N PHE A 46 -2.57 28.02 12.43
CA PHE A 46 -3.65 28.97 12.18
C PHE A 46 -4.07 29.58 13.51
N ASP A 47 -3.56 30.78 13.79
CA ASP A 47 -3.84 31.47 15.06
C ASP A 47 -4.92 32.56 14.92
N ASP A 48 -5.17 33.04 13.69
CA ASP A 48 -6.18 34.07 13.40
C ASP A 48 -7.54 33.44 13.04
N PRO A 49 -8.61 33.69 13.84
CA PRO A 49 -9.97 33.24 13.52
C PRO A 49 -10.52 33.76 12.19
N ALA A 50 -10.10 34.94 11.74
CA ALA A 50 -10.56 35.50 10.47
C ALA A 50 -9.96 34.72 9.28
N GLU A 51 -8.66 34.41 9.34
CA GLU A 51 -7.99 33.52 8.37
C GLU A 51 -8.68 32.16 8.31
N LEU A 52 -8.98 31.54 9.47
CA LEU A 52 -9.69 30.25 9.55
C LEU A 52 -11.05 30.28 8.81
N LYS A 53 -11.84 31.33 9.04
CA LYS A 53 -13.15 31.48 8.41
C LYS A 53 -13.04 31.63 6.90
N LEU A 54 -12.08 32.43 6.43
CA LEU A 54 -11.83 32.61 4.99
C LEU A 54 -11.31 31.34 4.33
N PHE A 55 -10.38 30.63 4.98
CA PHE A 55 -9.86 29.35 4.50
C PHE A 55 -10.99 28.33 4.29
N ARG A 56 -11.85 28.15 5.30
CA ARG A 56 -13.03 27.26 5.23
C ARG A 56 -13.95 27.66 4.09
N SER A 57 -14.27 28.96 3.97
CA SER A 57 -15.16 29.47 2.93
C SER A 57 -14.61 29.22 1.52
N HIS A 58 -13.33 29.52 1.27
CA HIS A 58 -12.71 29.31 -0.05
C HIS A 58 -12.68 27.82 -0.42
N LEU A 59 -12.27 26.97 0.53
CA LEU A 59 -12.17 25.54 0.29
C LEU A 59 -13.54 24.90 0.03
N LEU A 60 -14.54 25.20 0.86
CA LEU A 60 -15.89 24.62 0.72
C LEU A 60 -16.60 25.12 -0.54
N SER A 61 -16.48 26.41 -0.87
CA SER A 61 -17.07 26.97 -2.11
C SER A 61 -16.51 26.28 -3.36
N TRP A 62 -15.20 26.06 -3.41
CA TRP A 62 -14.58 25.30 -4.48
C TRP A 62 -15.05 23.84 -4.52
N TYR A 63 -15.14 23.19 -3.36
CA TYR A 63 -15.57 21.80 -3.26
C TYR A 63 -17.00 21.60 -3.75
N ASP A 64 -17.91 22.52 -3.42
CA ASP A 64 -19.30 22.45 -3.88
C ASP A 64 -19.43 22.49 -5.41
N GLN A 65 -18.49 23.17 -6.09
CA GLN A 65 -18.47 23.30 -7.55
C GLN A 65 -17.65 22.18 -8.23
N SER A 66 -16.66 21.61 -7.54
CA SER A 66 -15.62 20.78 -8.16
C SER A 66 -15.60 19.32 -7.69
N LYS A 67 -16.37 18.96 -6.65
CA LYS A 67 -16.37 17.60 -6.12
C LYS A 67 -16.81 16.60 -7.19
N ARG A 68 -16.06 15.51 -7.31
CA ARG A 68 -16.45 14.39 -8.17
C ARG A 68 -17.63 13.64 -7.56
N GLU A 69 -18.54 13.20 -8.42
CA GLU A 69 -19.58 12.24 -8.08
C GLU A 69 -18.94 10.85 -7.90
N LEU A 70 -19.08 10.30 -6.69
CA LEU A 70 -18.50 9.01 -6.32
C LEU A 70 -19.55 8.16 -5.59
N PRO A 71 -19.65 6.84 -5.85
CA PRO A 71 -20.72 6.01 -5.29
C PRO A 71 -20.84 6.10 -3.78
N TRP A 72 -19.72 6.06 -3.06
CA TRP A 72 -19.68 6.16 -1.60
C TRP A 72 -20.07 7.53 -1.06
N ARG A 73 -19.87 8.63 -1.82
CA ARG A 73 -20.38 9.96 -1.45
C ARG A 73 -21.89 10.01 -1.55
N THR A 74 -22.44 9.41 -2.61
CA THR A 74 -23.89 9.32 -2.82
C THR A 74 -24.56 8.53 -1.69
N VAL A 75 -23.99 7.37 -1.32
CA VAL A 75 -24.50 6.58 -0.19
C VAL A 75 -24.37 7.35 1.12
N ALA A 76 -23.22 7.97 1.39
CA ALA A 76 -23.01 8.79 2.58
C ALA A 76 -24.05 9.92 2.73
N MET A 77 -24.50 10.50 1.63
CA MET A 77 -25.48 11.60 1.64
C MET A 77 -26.93 11.11 1.74
N LYS A 78 -27.29 10.02 1.05
CA LYS A 78 -28.69 9.60 0.87
C LYS A 78 -29.15 8.55 1.88
N GLU A 79 -28.23 7.74 2.40
CA GLU A 79 -28.58 6.64 3.31
C GLU A 79 -28.99 7.19 4.69
N GLN A 80 -30.16 6.78 5.17
CA GLN A 80 -30.72 7.20 6.44
C GLN A 80 -30.31 6.26 7.57
N ASP A 81 -30.15 4.97 7.29
CA ASP A 81 -29.62 4.02 8.27
C ASP A 81 -28.14 4.29 8.49
N VAL A 82 -27.85 4.90 9.63
CA VAL A 82 -26.51 5.20 10.13
C VAL A 82 -25.59 3.97 10.20
N ASN A 83 -26.07 2.76 10.43
CA ASN A 83 -25.22 1.56 10.39
C ASN A 83 -24.80 1.25 8.96
N ILE A 84 -25.75 1.28 8.01
CA ILE A 84 -25.46 1.07 6.58
C ILE A 84 -24.54 2.18 6.06
N ARG A 85 -24.84 3.44 6.39
CA ARG A 85 -24.03 4.60 6.02
C ARG A 85 -22.61 4.51 6.56
N THR A 86 -22.43 4.16 7.84
CA THR A 86 -21.11 4.03 8.47
C THR A 86 -20.33 2.87 7.86
N TYR A 87 -20.99 1.74 7.62
CA TYR A 87 -20.40 0.58 6.92
C TYR A 87 -19.95 0.95 5.50
N ALA A 88 -20.82 1.60 4.73
CA ALA A 88 -20.55 2.00 3.36
C ALA A 88 -19.34 2.95 3.25
N VAL A 89 -19.23 3.94 4.15
CA VAL A 89 -18.06 4.83 4.21
C VAL A 89 -16.81 4.06 4.66
N TRP A 90 -16.94 3.16 5.64
CA TRP A 90 -15.81 2.35 6.09
C TRP A 90 -15.23 1.48 4.97
N VAL A 91 -16.08 0.83 4.16
CA VAL A 91 -15.67 0.03 3.00
C VAL A 91 -14.87 0.90 2.02
N SER A 92 -15.38 2.08 1.64
CA SER A 92 -14.67 2.96 0.69
C SER A 92 -13.34 3.43 1.24
N GLU A 93 -13.29 3.83 2.52
CA GLU A 93 -12.05 4.30 3.14
C GLU A 93 -10.98 3.20 3.22
N VAL A 94 -11.38 1.95 3.48
CA VAL A 94 -10.44 0.82 3.46
C VAL A 94 -9.96 0.53 2.03
N MET A 95 -10.83 0.58 1.03
CA MET A 95 -10.45 0.36 -0.37
C MET A 95 -9.53 1.45 -0.91
N LEU A 96 -9.75 2.72 -0.54
CA LEU A 96 -8.97 3.87 -1.01
C LEU A 96 -7.55 3.95 -0.44
N GLN A 97 -7.22 3.17 0.60
CA GLN A 97 -5.87 3.11 1.16
C GLN A 97 -4.84 2.62 0.15
N GLN A 98 -4.04 3.52 -0.42
CA GLN A 98 -3.03 3.19 -1.44
C GLN A 98 -3.61 2.59 -2.73
N THR A 99 -4.88 2.87 -3.04
CA THR A 99 -5.52 2.47 -4.30
C THR A 99 -6.15 3.71 -4.95
N GLN A 100 -6.05 3.80 -6.28
CA GLN A 100 -6.59 4.96 -7.01
C GLN A 100 -8.12 4.94 -7.05
N VAL A 101 -8.73 6.12 -6.96
CA VAL A 101 -10.20 6.28 -6.97
C VAL A 101 -10.85 5.58 -8.16
N ALA A 102 -10.31 5.75 -9.37
CA ALA A 102 -10.85 5.15 -10.59
C ALA A 102 -10.91 3.62 -10.52
N THR A 103 -9.94 2.98 -9.86
CA THR A 103 -9.95 1.53 -9.64
C THR A 103 -10.99 1.14 -8.60
N VAL A 104 -11.15 1.92 -7.52
CA VAL A 104 -12.04 1.56 -6.40
C VAL A 104 -13.51 1.59 -6.78
N VAL A 105 -13.94 2.45 -7.72
CA VAL A 105 -15.36 2.60 -8.12
C VAL A 105 -16.01 1.25 -8.44
N ASP A 106 -15.40 0.44 -9.32
CA ASP A 106 -15.99 -0.83 -9.74
C ASP A 106 -16.01 -1.87 -8.62
N TYR A 107 -14.96 -1.92 -7.80
CA TYR A 107 -14.87 -2.84 -6.67
C TYR A 107 -15.89 -2.49 -5.59
N TYR A 108 -16.02 -1.21 -5.28
CA TYR A 108 -16.98 -0.72 -4.30
C TYR A 108 -18.41 -1.07 -4.72
N ASN A 109 -18.78 -0.81 -5.98
CA ASN A 109 -20.12 -1.12 -6.48
C ASN A 109 -20.43 -2.62 -6.42
N LYS A 110 -19.49 -3.49 -6.83
CA LYS A 110 -19.65 -4.95 -6.74
C LYS A 110 -19.74 -5.42 -5.28
N TRP A 111 -18.89 -4.86 -4.42
CA TRP A 111 -18.85 -5.17 -2.99
C TRP A 111 -20.17 -4.82 -2.31
N MET A 112 -20.62 -3.57 -2.43
CA MET A 112 -21.86 -3.10 -1.80
C MET A 112 -23.10 -3.77 -2.37
N LYS A 113 -23.06 -4.24 -3.63
CA LYS A 113 -24.13 -5.07 -4.20
C LYS A 113 -24.19 -6.46 -3.56
N ARG A 114 -23.04 -7.08 -3.28
CA ARG A 114 -22.95 -8.42 -2.69
C ARG A 114 -23.21 -8.40 -1.18
N TRP A 115 -22.63 -7.42 -0.49
CA TRP A 115 -22.73 -7.23 0.95
C TRP A 115 -23.15 -5.79 1.26
N PRO A 116 -24.47 -5.49 1.22
CA PRO A 116 -24.96 -4.14 1.46
C PRO A 116 -24.86 -3.71 2.93
N THR A 117 -24.76 -4.66 3.86
CA THR A 117 -24.72 -4.40 5.31
C THR A 117 -23.53 -5.10 5.98
N VAL A 118 -23.15 -4.62 7.16
CA VAL A 118 -22.08 -5.23 7.97
C VAL A 118 -22.39 -6.69 8.33
N GLN A 119 -23.67 -7.02 8.54
CA GLN A 119 -24.14 -8.38 8.83
C GLN A 119 -23.87 -9.31 7.65
N THR A 120 -24.28 -8.91 6.44
CA THR A 120 -24.07 -9.73 5.23
C THR A 120 -22.59 -9.96 4.94
N LEU A 121 -21.72 -8.99 5.26
CA LEU A 121 -20.27 -9.19 5.17
C LEU A 121 -19.74 -10.13 6.24
N ALA A 122 -20.24 -10.04 7.48
CA ALA A 122 -19.79 -10.88 8.59
C ALA A 122 -20.08 -12.38 8.38
N GLU A 123 -21.14 -12.70 7.64
CA GLU A 123 -21.53 -14.07 7.27
C GLU A 123 -20.67 -14.65 6.12
N ALA A 124 -19.93 -13.81 5.41
CA ALA A 124 -19.13 -14.24 4.27
C ALA A 124 -17.95 -15.13 4.70
N SER A 125 -17.53 -16.03 3.81
CA SER A 125 -16.26 -16.73 3.99
C SER A 125 -15.08 -15.80 3.65
N LEU A 126 -13.92 -16.04 4.28
CA LEU A 126 -12.68 -15.33 3.91
C LEU A 126 -12.30 -15.55 2.44
N GLU A 127 -12.67 -16.71 1.88
CA GLU A 127 -12.45 -17.03 0.49
C GLU A 127 -13.26 -16.13 -0.45
N GLU A 128 -14.57 -15.95 -0.20
CA GLU A 128 -15.40 -15.00 -0.96
C GLU A 128 -14.88 -13.57 -0.84
N VAL A 129 -14.47 -13.15 0.36
CA VAL A 129 -13.86 -11.82 0.59
C VAL A 129 -12.59 -11.65 -0.25
N ASN A 130 -11.70 -12.65 -0.25
CA ASN A 130 -10.47 -12.62 -1.04
C ASN A 130 -10.74 -12.62 -2.55
N GLN A 131 -11.79 -13.32 -3.01
CA GLN A 131 -12.22 -13.31 -4.41
C GLN A 131 -12.72 -11.91 -4.81
N MET A 132 -13.58 -11.29 -4.00
CA MET A 132 -14.09 -9.94 -4.25
C MET A 132 -13.02 -8.84 -4.14
N TRP A 133 -11.97 -9.08 -3.34
CA TRP A 133 -10.82 -8.18 -3.21
C TRP A 133 -9.73 -8.41 -4.28
N SER A 134 -9.87 -9.46 -5.10
CA SER A 134 -8.86 -9.91 -6.05
C SER A 134 -8.51 -8.82 -7.05
N GLY A 135 -7.28 -8.31 -6.98
CA GLY A 135 -6.77 -7.25 -7.85
C GLY A 135 -6.64 -5.86 -7.20
N LEU A 136 -7.25 -5.61 -6.04
CA LEU A 136 -7.07 -4.33 -5.30
C LEU A 136 -5.70 -4.20 -4.62
N GLY A 137 -5.03 -5.34 -4.38
CA GLY A 137 -3.78 -5.39 -3.62
C GLY A 137 -3.97 -5.17 -2.12
N TYR A 138 -2.91 -5.42 -1.34
CA TYR A 138 -2.94 -5.34 0.14
C TYR A 138 -4.14 -6.07 0.77
N TYR A 139 -4.27 -7.38 0.50
CA TYR A 139 -5.38 -8.24 0.94
C TYR A 139 -5.63 -8.25 2.45
N SER A 140 -4.61 -7.91 3.26
CA SER A 140 -4.77 -7.74 4.70
C SER A 140 -5.82 -6.70 5.06
N ARG A 141 -6.10 -5.71 4.18
CA ARG A 141 -7.17 -4.72 4.34
C ARG A 141 -8.55 -5.35 4.28
N GLY A 142 -8.85 -6.11 3.21
CA GLY A 142 -10.12 -6.83 3.06
C GLY A 142 -10.35 -7.82 4.21
N ARG A 143 -9.31 -8.56 4.61
CA ARG A 143 -9.36 -9.46 5.77
C ARG A 143 -9.67 -8.74 7.07
N ARG A 144 -9.00 -7.62 7.38
CA ARG A 144 -9.26 -6.83 8.60
C ARG A 144 -10.65 -6.19 8.60
N LEU A 145 -11.13 -5.75 7.44
CA LEU A 145 -12.49 -5.27 7.26
C LEU A 145 -13.51 -6.37 7.58
N HIS A 146 -13.27 -7.59 7.08
CA HIS A 146 -14.10 -8.76 7.39
C HIS A 146 -14.06 -9.14 8.88
N GLU A 147 -12.86 -9.26 9.48
CA GLU A 147 -12.69 -9.50 10.93
C GLU A 147 -13.42 -8.45 11.77
N GLY A 148 -13.38 -7.18 11.33
CA GLY A 148 -14.08 -6.10 12.01
C GLY A 148 -15.60 -6.18 11.84
N ALA A 149 -16.10 -6.60 10.67
CA ALA A 149 -17.53 -6.83 10.45
C ALA A 149 -18.06 -7.96 11.35
N GLN A 150 -17.31 -9.07 11.43
CA GLN A 150 -17.61 -10.17 12.34
C GLN A 150 -17.68 -9.68 13.79
N LYS A 151 -16.70 -8.89 14.23
CA LYS A 151 -16.68 -8.28 15.56
C LYS A 151 -17.89 -7.37 15.83
N VAL A 152 -18.29 -6.54 14.86
CA VAL A 152 -19.47 -5.68 15.00
C VAL A 152 -20.73 -6.53 15.26
N VAL A 153 -20.88 -7.65 14.58
CA VAL A 153 -22.02 -8.55 14.77
C VAL A 153 -21.94 -9.29 16.10
N SER A 154 -20.80 -9.93 16.41
CA SER A 154 -20.66 -10.82 17.56
C SER A 154 -20.53 -10.08 18.90
N GLU A 155 -19.85 -8.93 18.93
CA GLU A 155 -19.54 -8.20 20.17
C GLU A 155 -20.33 -6.90 20.33
N LEU A 156 -20.77 -6.27 19.23
CA LEU A 156 -21.46 -4.98 19.25
C LEU A 156 -22.95 -5.08 18.84
N GLY A 157 -23.50 -6.29 18.77
CA GLY A 157 -24.91 -6.52 18.45
C GLY A 157 -25.34 -6.00 17.07
N GLY A 158 -24.41 -5.97 16.12
CA GLY A 158 -24.64 -5.43 14.77
C GLY A 158 -24.68 -3.90 14.69
N GLN A 159 -24.36 -3.19 15.78
CA GLN A 159 -24.35 -1.73 15.81
C GLN A 159 -22.96 -1.18 15.51
N MET A 160 -22.87 -0.33 14.48
CA MET A 160 -21.62 0.36 14.14
C MET A 160 -21.25 1.36 15.24
N PRO A 161 -19.97 1.47 15.64
CA PRO A 161 -19.51 2.45 16.62
C PRO A 161 -19.86 3.89 16.21
N ARG A 162 -20.29 4.70 17.18
CA ARG A 162 -20.86 6.06 16.95
C ARG A 162 -19.92 7.21 17.25
N SER A 163 -18.63 6.95 17.39
CA SER A 163 -17.62 8.00 17.55
C SER A 163 -16.27 7.62 16.95
N ALA A 164 -15.45 8.62 16.62
CA ALA A 164 -14.07 8.41 16.18
C ALA A 164 -13.27 7.57 17.18
N GLU A 165 -13.40 7.86 18.48
CA GLU A 165 -12.74 7.11 19.55
C GLU A 165 -13.19 5.65 19.58
N ALA A 166 -14.50 5.40 19.48
CA ALA A 166 -15.04 4.04 19.50
C ALA A 166 -14.63 3.26 18.25
N LEU A 167 -14.67 3.88 17.06
CA LEU A 167 -14.18 3.28 15.81
C LEU A 167 -12.70 2.89 15.92
N LEU A 168 -11.86 3.79 16.45
CA LEU A 168 -10.43 3.57 16.64
C LEU A 168 -10.13 2.46 17.65
N LYS A 169 -10.88 2.40 18.76
CA LYS A 169 -10.66 1.44 19.85
C LYS A 169 -11.20 0.04 19.51
N GLN A 170 -12.32 -0.03 18.82
CA GLN A 170 -13.09 -1.26 18.69
C GLN A 170 -12.84 -1.99 17.37
N LEU A 171 -12.58 -1.29 16.25
CA LEU A 171 -12.50 -1.95 14.94
C LEU A 171 -11.06 -2.27 14.51
N PRO A 172 -10.74 -3.54 14.17
CA PRO A 172 -9.41 -3.92 13.73
C PRO A 172 -9.07 -3.26 12.39
N GLY A 173 -7.86 -2.72 12.29
CA GLY A 173 -7.37 -2.06 11.07
C GLY A 173 -7.90 -0.65 10.84
N VAL A 174 -8.74 -0.12 11.73
CA VAL A 174 -9.14 1.30 11.73
C VAL A 174 -8.10 2.11 12.50
N GLY A 175 -7.36 2.96 11.79
CA GLY A 175 -6.42 3.92 12.39
C GLY A 175 -7.06 5.31 12.56
N ARG A 176 -6.29 6.25 13.12
CA ARG A 176 -6.73 7.64 13.41
C ARG A 176 -7.37 8.32 12.19
N TYR A 177 -6.74 8.19 11.01
CA TYR A 177 -7.30 8.68 9.74
C TYR A 177 -8.68 8.08 9.45
N THR A 178 -8.77 6.75 9.38
CA THR A 178 -10.01 6.05 9.00
C THR A 178 -11.14 6.35 10.00
N ALA A 179 -10.82 6.43 11.29
CA ALA A 179 -11.78 6.82 12.33
C ALA A 179 -12.30 8.25 12.14
N GLY A 180 -11.41 9.23 11.89
CA GLY A 180 -11.79 10.61 11.62
C GLY A 180 -12.60 10.77 10.32
N ALA A 181 -12.21 10.06 9.26
CA ALA A 181 -12.94 10.06 7.98
C ALA A 181 -14.36 9.49 8.14
N ILE A 182 -14.51 8.30 8.73
CA ILE A 182 -15.82 7.68 8.94
C ILE A 182 -16.69 8.54 9.85
N SER A 183 -16.17 9.00 10.99
CA SER A 183 -16.97 9.75 11.96
C SER A 183 -17.39 11.13 11.45
N SER A 184 -16.52 11.84 10.73
CA SER A 184 -16.92 13.11 10.11
C SER A 184 -17.93 12.90 8.99
N ILE A 185 -17.72 11.94 8.10
CA ILE A 185 -18.57 11.72 6.91
C ILE A 185 -19.92 11.08 7.26
N ALA A 186 -19.92 10.00 8.04
CA ALA A 186 -21.13 9.23 8.32
C ALA A 186 -21.89 9.70 9.57
N LEU A 187 -21.20 10.32 10.53
CA LEU A 187 -21.75 10.67 11.84
C LEU A 187 -21.78 12.18 12.10
N GLY A 188 -21.21 13.00 11.20
CA GLY A 188 -21.17 14.46 11.36
C GLY A 188 -20.29 14.95 12.51
N GLN A 189 -19.38 14.12 13.03
CA GLN A 189 -18.49 14.54 14.11
C GLN A 189 -17.47 15.56 13.62
N VAL A 190 -17.26 16.61 14.41
CA VAL A 190 -16.24 17.64 14.15
C VAL A 190 -14.88 17.11 14.57
N THR A 191 -14.24 16.36 13.67
CA THR A 191 -12.89 15.84 13.82
C THR A 191 -12.14 15.89 12.50
N GLY A 192 -10.85 16.20 12.55
CA GLY A 192 -9.97 16.20 11.39
C GLY A 192 -9.73 14.80 10.83
N ALA A 193 -9.45 14.71 9.54
CA ALA A 193 -8.99 13.47 8.89
C ALA A 193 -7.75 13.75 8.05
N VAL A 194 -6.61 13.14 8.42
CA VAL A 194 -5.31 13.41 7.79
C VAL A 194 -4.79 12.19 7.03
N ASP A 195 -4.89 12.23 5.69
CA ASP A 195 -4.29 11.26 4.78
C ASP A 195 -3.01 11.81 4.09
N GLY A 196 -2.44 11.03 3.16
CA GLY A 196 -1.29 11.48 2.38
C GLY A 196 -1.53 12.72 1.49
N ASN A 197 -2.79 13.00 1.13
CA ASN A 197 -3.17 14.21 0.41
C ASN A 197 -3.20 15.42 1.34
N VAL A 198 -3.87 15.29 2.48
CA VAL A 198 -3.97 16.31 3.52
C VAL A 198 -2.59 16.67 4.08
N ILE A 199 -1.74 15.68 4.39
CA ILE A 199 -0.35 15.92 4.82
C ILE A 199 0.36 16.85 3.83
N ARG A 200 0.24 16.56 2.53
CA ARG A 200 0.91 17.36 1.49
C ARG A 200 0.34 18.77 1.39
N VAL A 201 -0.98 18.91 1.42
CA VAL A 201 -1.65 20.22 1.41
C VAL A 201 -1.21 21.04 2.60
N LEU A 202 -1.32 20.51 3.82
CA LEU A 202 -1.00 21.23 5.06
C LEU A 202 0.49 21.57 5.16
N CYS A 203 1.39 20.65 4.77
CA CYS A 203 2.82 20.95 4.72
C CYS A 203 3.15 22.11 3.76
N ARG A 204 2.46 22.22 2.62
CA ARG A 204 2.67 23.35 1.69
C ARG A 204 2.03 24.63 2.22
N VAL A 205 0.79 24.56 2.71
CA VAL A 205 0.05 25.71 3.22
C VAL A 205 0.78 26.37 4.40
N ARG A 206 1.38 25.56 5.29
CA ARG A 206 2.09 26.04 6.47
C ARG A 206 3.60 25.89 6.43
N ALA A 207 4.15 25.63 5.24
CA ALA A 207 5.59 25.49 5.00
C ALA A 207 6.30 24.57 6.02
N ILE A 208 5.67 23.44 6.36
CA ILE A 208 6.22 22.42 7.25
C ILE A 208 7.12 21.50 6.42
N GLY A 209 8.43 21.66 6.60
CA GLY A 209 9.47 21.03 5.79
C GLY A 209 10.24 19.90 6.45
N ALA A 210 10.08 19.71 7.76
CA ALA A 210 10.63 18.55 8.46
C ALA A 210 10.00 17.24 7.96
N ASP A 211 10.61 16.11 8.34
CA ASP A 211 10.13 14.78 7.97
C ASP A 211 8.65 14.59 8.37
N SER A 212 7.79 14.47 7.35
CA SER A 212 6.35 14.28 7.48
C SER A 212 5.94 12.98 8.20
N THR A 213 6.88 12.05 8.40
CA THR A 213 6.67 10.81 9.15
C THR A 213 7.12 10.88 10.61
N SER A 214 7.77 11.98 11.01
CA SER A 214 8.18 12.18 12.41
C SER A 214 6.97 12.38 13.32
N PRO A 215 7.01 11.92 14.59
CA PRO A 215 5.91 12.12 15.54
C PRO A 215 5.56 13.59 15.75
N VAL A 216 6.56 14.48 15.82
CA VAL A 216 6.36 15.92 16.04
C VAL A 216 5.57 16.55 14.88
N VAL A 217 5.95 16.26 13.63
CA VAL A 217 5.25 16.78 12.45
C VAL A 217 3.86 16.14 12.33
N THR A 218 3.75 14.83 12.59
CA THR A 218 2.47 14.14 12.55
C THR A 218 1.46 14.78 13.49
N GLU A 219 1.83 15.00 14.77
CA GLU A 219 0.93 15.65 15.73
C GLU A 219 0.64 17.12 15.39
N ALA A 220 1.61 17.86 14.85
CA ALA A 220 1.37 19.22 14.37
C ALA A 220 0.33 19.26 13.23
N LEU A 221 0.43 18.35 12.26
CA LEU A 221 -0.51 18.25 11.14
C LEU A 221 -1.92 17.86 11.61
N TRP A 222 -2.01 16.93 12.56
CA TRP A 222 -3.28 16.59 13.19
C TRP A 222 -3.89 17.77 13.94
N LYS A 223 -3.09 18.50 14.74
CA LYS A 223 -3.54 19.71 15.43
C LYS A 223 -4.08 20.75 14.43
N ILE A 224 -3.36 20.99 13.33
CA ILE A 224 -3.81 21.92 12.28
C ILE A 224 -5.14 21.46 11.67
N ALA A 225 -5.28 20.16 11.36
CA ALA A 225 -6.52 19.62 10.81
C ALA A 225 -7.71 19.78 11.77
N GLU A 226 -7.52 19.53 13.07
CA GLU A 226 -8.54 19.72 14.11
C GLU A 226 -8.89 21.20 14.31
N THR A 227 -7.93 22.13 14.19
CA THR A 227 -8.23 23.57 14.20
C THR A 227 -9.03 23.98 12.96
N LEU A 228 -8.72 23.39 11.81
CA LEU A 228 -9.27 23.79 10.52
C LEU A 228 -10.67 23.24 10.24
N VAL A 229 -11.00 22.04 10.73
CA VAL A 229 -12.26 21.37 10.41
C VAL A 229 -13.45 22.30 10.64
N ASP A 230 -14.35 22.38 9.64
CA ASP A 230 -15.50 23.26 9.74
C ASP A 230 -16.52 22.68 10.74
N PRO A 231 -16.97 23.45 11.74
CA PRO A 231 -17.88 22.95 12.77
C PRO A 231 -19.30 22.67 12.25
N LYS A 232 -19.68 23.19 11.09
CA LYS A 232 -21.00 22.98 10.47
C LYS A 232 -20.98 21.90 9.39
N ARG A 233 -19.87 21.78 8.66
CA ARG A 233 -19.70 20.86 7.53
C ARG A 233 -18.41 20.04 7.65
N PRO A 234 -18.19 19.27 8.74
CA PRO A 234 -16.94 18.56 8.96
C PRO A 234 -16.67 17.50 7.88
N ALA A 235 -17.71 16.79 7.43
CA ALA A 235 -17.66 15.82 6.35
C ALA A 235 -17.11 16.44 5.04
N ASP A 236 -17.73 17.53 4.59
CA ASP A 236 -17.37 18.19 3.34
C ASP A 236 -16.00 18.84 3.46
N PHE A 237 -15.66 19.42 4.61
CA PHE A 237 -14.35 20.05 4.81
C PHE A 237 -13.21 19.04 4.69
N ASN A 238 -13.31 17.89 5.38
CA ASN A 238 -12.30 16.83 5.30
C ASN A 238 -12.19 16.29 3.87
N GLN A 239 -13.32 16.01 3.22
CA GLN A 239 -13.31 15.56 1.83
C GLN A 239 -12.77 16.61 0.86
N ALA A 240 -13.01 17.89 1.11
CA ALA A 240 -12.48 18.99 0.30
C ALA A 240 -10.96 19.09 0.39
N LEU A 241 -10.37 18.94 1.58
CA LEU A 241 -8.91 18.90 1.73
C LEU A 241 -8.31 17.69 0.99
N MET A 242 -8.94 16.52 1.10
CA MET A 242 -8.50 15.32 0.37
C MET A 242 -8.62 15.52 -1.16
N GLU A 243 -9.75 16.06 -1.62
CA GLU A 243 -10.02 16.33 -3.04
C GLU A 243 -9.02 17.34 -3.60
N LEU A 244 -8.73 18.40 -2.84
CA LEU A 244 -7.76 19.44 -3.22
C LEU A 244 -6.38 18.82 -3.41
N GLY A 245 -5.94 17.98 -2.47
CA GLY A 245 -4.68 17.27 -2.60
C GLY A 245 -4.68 16.33 -3.81
N ALA A 246 -5.78 15.62 -4.05
CA ALA A 246 -5.89 14.66 -5.16
C ALA A 246 -5.89 15.32 -6.54
N THR A 247 -6.47 16.51 -6.69
CA THR A 247 -6.80 17.11 -8.01
C THR A 247 -6.02 18.38 -8.34
N VAL A 248 -5.63 19.19 -7.35
CA VAL A 248 -4.99 20.50 -7.56
C VAL A 248 -3.58 20.51 -6.96
N CYS A 249 -3.49 20.25 -5.66
CA CYS A 249 -2.23 20.25 -4.93
C CYS A 249 -1.54 18.89 -5.04
N THR A 250 -1.26 18.46 -6.27
CA THR A 250 -0.71 17.14 -6.62
C THR A 250 0.76 16.98 -6.21
N PRO A 251 1.29 15.74 -6.13
CA PRO A 251 2.70 15.51 -5.79
C PRO A 251 3.69 16.21 -6.73
N LYS A 252 3.43 16.13 -8.04
CA LYS A 252 4.23 16.75 -9.10
C LYS A 252 3.39 17.76 -9.87
N ASN A 253 4.00 18.90 -10.22
CA ASN A 253 3.36 19.98 -10.99
C ASN A 253 1.99 20.40 -10.43
N PRO A 254 1.92 20.87 -9.17
CA PRO A 254 0.65 21.30 -8.58
C PRO A 254 0.07 22.51 -9.32
N GLY A 255 -1.25 22.53 -9.51
CA GLY A 255 -2.00 23.61 -10.15
C GLY A 255 -2.15 24.83 -9.25
N CYS A 256 -1.06 25.44 -8.80
CA CYS A 256 -1.11 26.53 -7.83
C CYS A 256 -1.92 27.74 -8.34
N ALA A 257 -1.89 28.02 -9.64
CA ALA A 257 -2.58 29.16 -10.25
C ALA A 257 -4.11 29.10 -10.07
N CYS A 258 -4.71 27.91 -10.05
CA CYS A 258 -6.15 27.71 -9.86
C CYS A 258 -6.51 27.18 -8.47
N CYS A 259 -5.57 27.22 -7.52
CA CYS A 259 -5.80 26.70 -6.17
C CYS A 259 -6.71 27.65 -5.35
N PRO A 260 -7.84 27.19 -4.80
CA PRO A 260 -8.79 28.05 -4.07
C PRO A 260 -8.22 28.63 -2.78
N ILE A 261 -7.20 27.98 -2.21
CA ILE A 261 -6.52 28.40 -0.98
C ILE A 261 -5.12 28.96 -1.24
N GLN A 262 -4.83 29.39 -2.47
CA GLN A 262 -3.51 29.90 -2.87
C GLN A 262 -3.03 31.05 -1.96
N THR A 263 -3.92 31.98 -1.61
CA THR A 263 -3.63 33.16 -0.78
C THR A 263 -3.17 32.79 0.63
N HIS A 264 -3.58 31.62 1.12
CA HIS A 264 -3.22 31.09 2.43
C HIS A 264 -1.92 30.27 2.40
N CYS A 265 -1.34 30.02 1.23
CA CYS A 265 -0.26 29.05 1.06
C CYS A 265 1.13 29.65 1.25
N HIS A 266 1.76 29.38 2.40
CA HIS A 266 3.10 29.88 2.73
C HIS A 266 4.17 29.39 1.75
N ALA A 267 4.10 28.14 1.28
CA ALA A 267 5.03 27.64 0.27
C ALA A 267 4.91 28.42 -1.04
N TYR A 268 3.69 28.73 -1.48
CA TYR A 268 3.46 29.49 -2.70
C TYR A 268 3.97 30.93 -2.55
N LYS A 269 3.64 31.60 -1.45
CA LYS A 269 4.14 32.95 -1.13
C LYS A 269 5.67 33.02 -1.15
N LYS A 270 6.35 32.00 -0.62
CA LYS A 270 7.83 31.88 -0.67
C LYS A 270 8.36 31.78 -2.11
N VAL A 271 7.68 31.01 -2.98
CA VAL A 271 8.03 30.91 -4.41
C VAL A 271 7.83 32.25 -5.13
N SER A 272 6.66 32.88 -4.97
CA SER A 272 6.33 34.15 -5.62
C SER A 272 7.33 35.25 -5.25
N LEU A 273 7.68 35.38 -3.97
CA LEU A 273 8.65 36.38 -3.53
C LEU A 273 10.07 36.11 -4.00
N LYS A 274 10.45 34.83 -4.15
CA LYS A 274 11.73 34.47 -4.76
C LYS A 274 11.76 34.84 -6.24
N GLN A 275 10.69 34.54 -6.98
CA GLN A 275 10.54 34.95 -8.38
C GLN A 275 10.59 36.47 -8.54
N GLU A 276 9.86 37.22 -7.71
CA GLU A 276 9.93 38.69 -7.71
C GLU A 276 11.34 39.22 -7.42
N LYS A 277 12.05 38.63 -6.45
CA LYS A 277 13.45 38.99 -6.15
C LYS A 277 14.37 38.68 -7.33
N ASP A 278 14.20 37.55 -8.00
CA ASP A 278 15.02 37.15 -9.14
C ASP A 278 14.72 38.03 -10.37
N THR A 279 13.44 38.34 -10.63
CA THR A 279 13.02 39.32 -11.65
C THR A 279 13.58 40.71 -11.33
N LYS A 280 13.47 41.19 -10.08
CA LYS A 280 14.07 42.46 -9.65
C LYS A 280 15.60 42.46 -9.81
N ARG A 281 16.29 41.33 -9.57
CA ARG A 281 17.74 41.23 -9.81
C ARG A 281 18.11 41.30 -11.29
N LEU A 282 17.28 40.72 -12.17
CA LEU A 282 17.46 40.81 -13.62
C LEU A 282 17.18 42.23 -14.13
N LEU A 283 16.13 42.88 -13.60
CA LEU A 283 15.74 44.24 -13.98
C LEU A 283 16.64 45.33 -13.34
N ASN A 284 17.11 45.16 -12.11
CA ASN A 284 18.00 46.10 -11.41
C ASN A 284 19.47 46.01 -11.85
N LYS A 285 19.78 45.30 -12.93
CA LYS A 285 20.94 45.65 -13.78
C LYS A 285 20.72 46.96 -14.54
N LEU A 286 19.51 47.54 -14.50
CA LEU A 286 19.19 48.81 -15.16
C LEU A 286 18.78 49.96 -14.25
N ASP A 287 18.48 49.79 -12.95
CA ASP A 287 18.36 50.96 -12.06
C ASP A 287 18.48 50.59 -10.57
N SER A 288 19.44 51.24 -9.90
CA SER A 288 19.64 51.14 -8.45
C SER A 288 18.95 52.32 -7.76
N LYS A 289 17.79 52.06 -7.15
CA LYS A 289 17.23 52.73 -5.95
C LYS A 289 15.71 52.54 -5.93
N LEU A 290 15.24 51.48 -5.29
CA LEU A 290 13.89 51.41 -4.72
C LEU A 290 13.93 50.43 -3.54
N ASN A 291 13.92 50.99 -2.33
CA ASN A 291 13.80 50.25 -1.07
C ASN A 291 12.43 49.57 -1.03
N CYS A 292 12.41 48.26 -1.26
CA CYS A 292 11.23 47.45 -1.02
C CYS A 292 11.39 46.80 0.36
N SER A 293 10.79 47.41 1.38
CA SER A 293 10.61 46.83 2.71
C SER A 293 9.62 45.67 2.62
N VAL A 294 10.11 44.51 2.15
CA VAL A 294 9.37 43.26 2.25
C VAL A 294 9.61 42.73 3.67
N PRO A 295 8.55 42.42 4.46
CA PRO A 295 8.72 41.74 5.74
C PRO A 295 9.52 40.47 5.53
N ASP A 296 10.56 40.31 6.32
CA ASP A 296 11.51 39.22 6.19
C ASP A 296 10.79 37.87 6.38
N ILE A 297 10.87 36.99 5.37
CA ILE A 297 10.30 35.63 5.43
C ILE A 297 11.30 34.66 6.09
N GLU A 298 12.21 35.18 6.91
CA GLU A 298 12.96 34.41 7.90
C GLU A 298 12.06 34.03 9.08
N ASN A 299 10.92 33.40 8.78
CA ASN A 299 9.78 33.23 9.69
C ASN A 299 9.88 32.02 10.63
N CYS A 300 11.09 31.74 11.11
CA CYS A 300 11.30 30.99 12.34
C CYS A 300 12.75 31.21 12.83
N LEU A 301 13.02 32.39 13.39
CA LEU A 301 14.36 32.89 13.76
C LEU A 301 15.15 32.06 14.78
N SER A 302 14.63 30.93 15.26
CA SER A 302 15.24 30.22 16.39
C SER A 302 16.20 29.09 16.01
N GLY A 303 16.36 28.73 14.72
CA GLY A 303 17.24 27.63 14.26
C GLY A 303 16.94 26.24 14.86
N SER A 304 15.98 26.16 15.77
CA SER A 304 15.63 25.02 16.62
C SER A 304 14.22 24.52 16.34
N CYS A 305 13.54 25.10 15.35
CA CYS A 305 12.19 24.70 14.98
C CYS A 305 12.17 23.32 14.36
N LYS A 306 11.48 22.40 15.02
CA LYS A 306 11.33 21.00 14.59
C LYS A 306 10.38 20.80 13.39
N LEU A 307 9.74 21.87 12.91
CA LEU A 307 8.80 21.85 11.78
C LEU A 307 9.37 22.47 10.50
N CYS A 308 10.39 23.33 10.62
CA CYS A 308 11.07 23.95 9.50
C CYS A 308 11.81 22.92 8.63
N LEU A 309 12.16 23.34 7.42
CA LEU A 309 13.09 22.58 6.59
C LEU A 309 14.42 22.39 7.33
N SER A 310 14.86 21.15 7.47
CA SER A 310 16.19 20.81 7.99
C SER A 310 17.31 21.09 6.99
N GLU A 311 16.99 21.03 5.70
CA GLU A 311 17.90 21.26 4.58
C GLU A 311 17.57 22.56 3.83
N GLY A 312 18.50 23.02 2.99
CA GLY A 312 18.31 24.22 2.17
C GLY A 312 17.08 24.14 1.26
N TRP A 313 16.52 25.32 0.96
CA TRP A 313 15.46 25.47 -0.03
C TRP A 313 16.01 25.26 -1.44
N ASP A 314 15.40 24.36 -2.21
CA ASP A 314 15.74 24.15 -3.62
C ASP A 314 14.80 24.99 -4.51
N SER A 315 15.35 25.96 -5.25
CA SER A 315 14.56 26.82 -6.13
C SER A 315 13.88 26.07 -7.27
N GLU A 316 14.44 24.96 -7.76
CA GLU A 316 13.87 24.21 -8.89
C GLU A 316 12.59 23.46 -8.50
N LEU A 317 12.49 23.03 -7.24
CA LEU A 317 11.32 22.31 -6.73
C LEU A 317 10.12 23.23 -6.44
N GLY A 318 10.36 24.52 -6.18
CA GLY A 318 9.30 25.46 -5.80
C GLY A 318 8.50 24.96 -4.58
N VAL A 319 7.16 24.92 -4.66
CA VAL A 319 6.32 24.38 -3.57
C VAL A 319 6.54 22.89 -3.29
N GLN A 320 7.18 22.15 -4.20
CA GLN A 320 7.47 20.72 -4.05
C GLN A 320 8.62 20.43 -3.07
N ASN A 321 9.28 21.47 -2.55
CA ASN A 321 10.10 21.34 -1.34
C ASN A 321 9.32 20.77 -0.14
N TYR A 322 7.97 20.85 -0.16
CA TYR A 322 7.09 20.34 0.89
C TYR A 322 6.11 19.27 0.36
N PRO A 323 5.86 18.19 1.13
CA PRO A 323 6.63 17.75 2.31
C PRO A 323 7.94 17.06 1.90
N ARG A 324 8.97 17.14 2.75
CA ARG A 324 10.12 16.23 2.65
C ARG A 324 9.69 14.84 3.12
N LYS A 325 10.12 13.82 2.39
CA LYS A 325 9.91 12.42 2.74
C LYS A 325 11.27 11.74 2.89
N PRO A 326 11.42 10.86 3.88
CA PRO A 326 12.65 10.11 4.05
C PRO A 326 12.88 9.22 2.83
N MET A 327 14.14 8.97 2.50
CA MET A 327 14.48 7.96 1.50
C MET A 327 13.92 6.60 1.93
N LYS A 328 13.25 5.93 0.99
CA LYS A 328 12.69 4.59 1.25
C LYS A 328 13.84 3.60 1.36
N LYS A 329 13.78 2.70 2.35
CA LYS A 329 14.68 1.54 2.44
C LYS A 329 14.52 0.66 1.20
N ALA A 330 15.61 0.05 0.75
CA ALA A 330 15.59 -0.89 -0.35
C ALA A 330 14.69 -2.11 0.01
N PRO A 331 13.82 -2.56 -0.90
CA PRO A 331 13.04 -3.79 -0.71
C PRO A 331 13.96 -5.01 -0.57
N ARG A 332 13.53 -5.99 0.23
CA ARG A 332 14.25 -7.26 0.31
C ARG A 332 14.11 -8.03 -1.00
N VAL A 333 15.15 -8.75 -1.42
CA VAL A 333 15.11 -9.57 -2.64
C VAL A 333 14.93 -11.03 -2.24
N GLU A 334 13.97 -11.72 -2.83
CA GLU A 334 13.67 -13.13 -2.53
C GLU A 334 13.56 -13.95 -3.81
N ARG A 335 14.07 -15.18 -3.77
CA ARG A 335 13.85 -16.18 -4.82
C ARG A 335 12.97 -17.29 -4.26
N THR A 336 11.99 -17.72 -5.04
CA THR A 336 11.04 -18.76 -4.64
C THR A 336 10.98 -19.81 -5.72
N LEU A 337 11.24 -21.06 -5.37
CA LEU A 337 11.09 -22.19 -6.27
C LEU A 337 9.61 -22.62 -6.25
N THR A 338 8.99 -22.77 -7.41
CA THR A 338 7.57 -23.15 -7.53
C THR A 338 7.32 -24.09 -8.69
N CYS A 339 6.27 -24.91 -8.59
CA CYS A 339 5.90 -25.86 -9.62
C CYS A 339 4.41 -25.81 -9.97
N VAL A 340 4.12 -25.77 -11.28
CA VAL A 340 2.78 -26.02 -11.81
C VAL A 340 2.58 -27.52 -11.94
N LEU A 341 1.97 -28.12 -10.92
CA LEU A 341 1.54 -29.52 -10.96
C LEU A 341 0.19 -29.61 -11.65
N HIS A 342 0.10 -30.49 -12.64
CA HIS A 342 -1.13 -30.71 -13.37
C HIS A 342 -1.42 -32.20 -13.56
N ARG A 343 -2.71 -32.53 -13.68
CA ARG A 343 -3.21 -33.87 -13.98
C ARG A 343 -4.34 -33.79 -14.99
N GLN A 344 -4.63 -34.89 -15.67
CA GLN A 344 -5.92 -35.05 -16.34
C GLN A 344 -6.92 -35.65 -15.35
N SER A 345 -8.10 -35.04 -15.28
CA SER A 345 -9.26 -35.63 -14.63
C SER A 345 -9.79 -36.82 -15.43
N ASP A 346 -10.67 -37.62 -14.83
CA ASP A 346 -11.34 -38.73 -15.50
C ASP A 346 -12.20 -38.27 -16.70
N GLN A 347 -12.62 -37.01 -16.69
CA GLN A 347 -13.34 -36.35 -17.79
C GLN A 347 -12.42 -35.75 -18.86
N GLY A 348 -11.10 -35.96 -18.74
CA GLY A 348 -10.09 -35.48 -19.70
C GLY A 348 -9.69 -34.02 -19.54
N GLU A 349 -10.32 -33.26 -18.64
CA GLU A 349 -9.97 -31.87 -18.32
C GLU A 349 -8.66 -31.79 -17.52
N ILE A 350 -7.82 -30.81 -17.82
CA ILE A 350 -6.59 -30.55 -17.06
C ILE A 350 -6.94 -29.82 -15.77
N GLN A 351 -6.47 -30.35 -14.64
CA GLN A 351 -6.58 -29.73 -13.32
C GLN A 351 -5.20 -29.37 -12.76
N TYR A 352 -5.13 -28.30 -11.99
CA TYR A 352 -3.92 -27.76 -11.37
C TYR A 352 -3.97 -27.89 -9.86
N LEU A 353 -2.86 -28.27 -9.23
CA LEU A 353 -2.79 -28.33 -7.78
C LEU A 353 -2.57 -26.94 -7.19
N LEU A 354 -3.48 -26.53 -6.30
CA LEU A 354 -3.34 -25.32 -5.50
C LEU A 354 -3.39 -25.68 -4.02
N ILE A 355 -2.66 -24.90 -3.23
CA ILE A 355 -2.61 -24.99 -1.77
C ILE A 355 -3.11 -23.67 -1.20
N GLN A 356 -3.93 -23.72 -0.16
CA GLN A 356 -4.35 -22.51 0.52
C GLN A 356 -3.26 -22.05 1.50
N ARG A 357 -2.90 -20.76 1.41
CA ARG A 357 -1.96 -20.13 2.35
C ARG A 357 -2.58 -20.05 3.75
N PRO A 358 -1.76 -20.09 4.83
CA PRO A 358 -2.25 -19.88 6.19
C PRO A 358 -3.09 -18.61 6.33
N SER A 359 -3.97 -18.56 7.35
CA SER A 359 -4.87 -17.43 7.62
C SER A 359 -4.16 -16.16 8.12
N LYS A 360 -2.83 -16.23 8.30
CA LYS A 360 -1.95 -15.13 8.74
C LYS A 360 -0.72 -15.04 7.84
N GLY A 361 -0.12 -13.85 7.76
CA GLY A 361 1.09 -13.58 6.97
C GLY A 361 0.83 -13.02 5.57
N LEU A 362 1.85 -13.06 4.72
CA LEU A 362 1.79 -12.56 3.35
C LEU A 362 0.78 -13.37 2.53
N LEU A 363 -0.16 -12.68 1.85
CA LEU A 363 -1.22 -13.28 1.03
C LEU A 363 -2.08 -14.32 1.77
N ALA A 364 -2.38 -14.04 3.05
CA ALA A 364 -3.12 -14.93 3.93
C ALA A 364 -4.45 -15.42 3.33
N GLY A 365 -4.70 -16.74 3.40
CA GLY A 365 -5.92 -17.38 2.91
C GLY A 365 -6.10 -17.42 1.39
N MET A 366 -5.14 -16.91 0.61
CA MET A 366 -5.14 -17.01 -0.85
C MET A 366 -4.66 -18.38 -1.33
N TRP A 367 -5.09 -18.77 -2.52
CA TRP A 367 -4.59 -19.97 -3.19
C TRP A 367 -3.24 -19.68 -3.86
N GLU A 368 -2.32 -20.64 -3.77
CA GLU A 368 -1.02 -20.58 -4.42
C GLU A 368 -0.60 -21.93 -5.00
N LEU A 369 0.36 -21.88 -5.92
CA LEU A 369 1.05 -23.07 -6.39
C LEU A 369 2.01 -23.58 -5.31
N PRO A 370 2.30 -24.89 -5.25
CA PRO A 370 3.36 -25.42 -4.41
C PRO A 370 4.64 -24.62 -4.59
N SER A 371 5.17 -24.09 -3.49
CA SER A 371 6.31 -23.19 -3.53
C SER A 371 7.11 -23.20 -2.22
N MET A 372 8.41 -22.92 -2.35
CA MET A 372 9.35 -22.84 -1.23
C MET A 372 10.37 -21.73 -1.45
N LEU A 373 10.82 -21.09 -0.37
CA LEU A 373 11.89 -20.09 -0.45
C LEU A 373 13.18 -20.77 -0.87
N LEU A 374 13.87 -20.20 -1.86
CA LEU A 374 15.13 -20.71 -2.36
C LEU A 374 16.28 -19.99 -1.66
N GLU A 375 17.06 -20.72 -0.87
CA GLU A 375 18.23 -20.19 -0.18
C GLU A 375 19.33 -19.79 -1.17
N GLU A 376 20.16 -18.82 -0.77
CA GLU A 376 21.29 -18.38 -1.58
C GLU A 376 22.33 -19.50 -1.76
N GLY A 377 22.88 -19.62 -2.96
CA GLY A 377 23.92 -20.61 -3.27
C GLY A 377 23.43 -22.01 -3.65
N ILE A 378 22.11 -22.27 -3.65
CA ILE A 378 21.57 -23.53 -4.18
C ILE A 378 21.73 -23.57 -5.70
N SER A 379 22.42 -24.61 -6.21
CA SER A 379 22.61 -24.86 -7.65
C SER A 379 21.31 -25.35 -8.30
N GLU A 380 21.10 -24.97 -9.57
CA GLU A 380 19.95 -25.41 -10.38
C GLU A 380 19.77 -26.93 -10.45
N LYS A 381 20.87 -27.69 -10.34
CA LYS A 381 20.84 -29.16 -10.31
C LYS A 381 20.04 -29.71 -9.13
N LYS A 382 19.97 -28.98 -8.01
CA LYS A 382 19.24 -29.39 -6.80
C LYS A 382 17.76 -28.99 -6.81
N HIS A 383 17.32 -28.14 -7.75
CA HIS A 383 15.94 -27.65 -7.77
C HIS A 383 14.92 -28.79 -7.91
N ARG A 384 15.22 -29.79 -8.75
CA ARG A 384 14.32 -30.92 -9.02
C ARG A 384 14.10 -31.77 -7.78
N GLY A 385 15.16 -32.15 -7.07
CA GLY A 385 15.06 -32.86 -5.79
C GLY A 385 14.31 -32.08 -4.72
N LEU A 386 14.53 -30.75 -4.61
CA LEU A 386 13.79 -29.89 -3.67
C LEU A 386 12.29 -29.85 -4.01
N LEU A 387 11.96 -29.70 -5.29
CA LEU A 387 10.57 -29.75 -5.74
C LEU A 387 9.95 -31.12 -5.48
N SER A 388 10.65 -32.22 -5.79
CA SER A 388 10.16 -33.58 -5.53
C SER A 388 9.86 -33.78 -4.04
N ALA A 389 10.75 -33.31 -3.15
CA ALA A 389 10.53 -33.33 -1.71
C ALA A 389 9.32 -32.48 -1.27
N GLU A 390 9.13 -31.29 -1.86
CA GLU A 390 7.96 -30.45 -1.58
C GLU A 390 6.66 -31.10 -2.09
N VAL A 391 6.68 -31.74 -3.26
CA VAL A 391 5.52 -32.51 -3.74
C VAL A 391 5.26 -33.72 -2.84
N GLN A 392 6.29 -34.43 -2.36
CA GLN A 392 6.13 -35.50 -1.39
C GLN A 392 5.50 -34.98 -0.09
N ARG A 393 5.91 -33.80 0.40
CA ARG A 393 5.32 -33.17 1.58
C ARG A 393 3.84 -32.81 1.37
N VAL A 394 3.51 -32.26 0.20
CA VAL A 394 2.16 -31.75 -0.10
C VAL A 394 1.20 -32.85 -0.51
N LEU A 395 1.64 -33.77 -1.38
CA LEU A 395 0.85 -34.83 -2.02
C LEU A 395 1.07 -36.22 -1.43
N GLY A 396 2.08 -36.43 -0.59
CA GLY A 396 2.45 -37.75 -0.08
C GLY A 396 3.14 -38.65 -1.11
N THR A 397 3.44 -38.11 -2.29
CA THR A 397 4.08 -38.83 -3.41
C THR A 397 5.21 -38.02 -4.01
N SER A 398 6.31 -38.67 -4.36
CA SER A 398 7.50 -38.04 -4.93
C SER A 398 7.52 -38.31 -6.44
N PRO A 399 7.27 -37.30 -7.30
CA PRO A 399 7.48 -37.44 -8.73
C PRO A 399 8.98 -37.65 -8.99
N ASP A 400 9.29 -38.37 -10.07
CA ASP A 400 10.67 -38.47 -10.54
C ASP A 400 11.25 -37.07 -10.81
N GLU A 401 12.49 -36.83 -10.40
CA GLU A 401 13.16 -35.55 -10.57
C GLU A 401 13.24 -35.12 -12.04
N GLU A 402 13.36 -36.08 -12.96
CA GLU A 402 13.39 -35.84 -14.40
C GLU A 402 12.03 -35.41 -14.97
N SER A 403 10.92 -35.69 -14.27
CA SER A 403 9.58 -35.28 -14.70
C SER A 403 9.35 -33.77 -14.64
N PHE A 404 10.14 -33.05 -13.85
CA PHE A 404 10.03 -31.60 -13.72
C PHE A 404 10.59 -30.90 -14.98
N GLN A 405 9.86 -29.96 -15.55
CA GLN A 405 10.29 -29.19 -16.70
C GLN A 405 10.44 -27.73 -16.30
N TYR A 406 11.66 -27.20 -16.44
CA TYR A 406 11.92 -25.79 -16.21
C TYR A 406 11.21 -24.93 -17.26
N LEU A 407 10.49 -23.91 -16.81
CA LEU A 407 9.70 -23.03 -17.68
C LEU A 407 10.29 -21.63 -17.80
N GLY A 408 11.00 -21.14 -16.78
CA GLY A 408 11.56 -19.80 -16.74
C GLY A 408 11.45 -19.14 -15.36
N GLU A 409 11.73 -17.84 -15.31
CA GLU A 409 11.57 -17.02 -14.12
C GLU A 409 10.45 -15.98 -14.27
N VAL A 410 9.76 -15.69 -13.17
CA VAL A 410 8.73 -14.65 -13.10
C VAL A 410 9.04 -13.68 -11.98
N VAL A 411 9.21 -12.40 -12.32
CA VAL A 411 9.41 -11.33 -11.33
C VAL A 411 8.07 -10.73 -10.88
N HIS A 412 7.87 -10.68 -9.56
CA HIS A 412 6.75 -10.03 -8.91
C HIS A 412 7.22 -9.10 -7.80
N ILE A 413 6.81 -7.83 -7.91
CA ILE A 413 7.22 -6.76 -6.99
C ILE A 413 6.08 -6.47 -6.01
N PHE A 414 6.38 -6.62 -4.73
CA PHE A 414 5.64 -6.05 -3.61
C PHE A 414 6.35 -4.78 -3.15
N SER A 415 5.66 -3.95 -2.37
CA SER A 415 6.24 -2.68 -1.88
C SER A 415 7.46 -2.85 -0.98
N HIS A 416 7.63 -4.02 -0.36
CA HIS A 416 8.75 -4.33 0.55
C HIS A 416 9.52 -5.60 0.15
N ILE A 417 9.16 -6.26 -0.96
CA ILE A 417 9.75 -7.52 -1.42
C ILE A 417 9.84 -7.50 -2.94
N HIS A 418 11.02 -7.73 -3.49
CA HIS A 418 11.22 -8.05 -4.90
C HIS A 418 11.38 -9.56 -5.02
N GLN A 419 10.31 -10.24 -5.45
CA GLN A 419 10.26 -11.69 -5.50
C GLN A 419 10.47 -12.20 -6.93
N THR A 420 11.38 -13.16 -7.10
CA THR A 420 11.59 -13.90 -8.35
C THR A 420 11.16 -15.35 -8.15
N TYR A 421 10.15 -15.77 -8.90
CA TYR A 421 9.71 -17.16 -8.94
C TYR A 421 10.51 -17.93 -9.99
N VAL A 422 11.18 -19.00 -9.60
CA VAL A 422 11.80 -19.98 -10.49
C VAL A 422 10.76 -21.08 -10.75
N VAL A 423 10.29 -21.18 -12.00
CA VAL A 423 9.07 -21.93 -12.31
C VAL A 423 9.40 -23.24 -13.02
N TYR A 424 8.87 -24.33 -12.48
CA TYR A 424 8.85 -25.65 -13.11
C TYR A 424 7.40 -26.11 -13.37
N SER A 425 7.23 -27.19 -14.11
CA SER A 425 5.97 -27.93 -14.20
C SER A 425 6.21 -29.43 -14.17
N ALA A 426 5.25 -30.19 -13.66
CA ALA A 426 5.28 -31.64 -13.74
C ALA A 426 3.85 -32.18 -13.88
N THR A 427 3.73 -33.36 -14.47
CA THR A 427 2.49 -34.13 -14.52
C THR A 427 2.52 -35.15 -13.39
N VAL A 428 1.41 -35.30 -12.67
CA VAL A 428 1.28 -36.29 -11.59
C VAL A 428 0.06 -37.18 -11.82
N SER A 429 0.24 -38.47 -11.58
CA SER A 429 -0.83 -39.49 -11.56
C SER A 429 -1.51 -39.51 -10.19
N LEU A 430 -2.84 -39.68 -10.17
CA LEU A 430 -3.70 -39.64 -8.98
C LEU A 430 -3.20 -40.56 -7.83
N TYR A 431 -3.19 -40.05 -6.59
CA TYR A 431 -3.17 -40.86 -5.37
C TYR A 431 -3.91 -40.17 -4.22
N SER A 432 -4.35 -40.97 -3.24
CA SER A 432 -5.44 -40.69 -2.29
C SER A 432 -5.41 -39.32 -1.59
N GLU A 433 -6.60 -38.73 -1.43
CA GLU A 433 -6.89 -37.65 -0.49
C GLU A 433 -6.73 -38.16 0.94
N ALA A 434 -5.49 -38.18 1.45
CA ALA A 434 -5.28 -38.30 2.88
C ALA A 434 -5.78 -37.01 3.55
N GLU A 435 -6.42 -37.11 4.71
CA GLU A 435 -6.70 -35.95 5.56
C GLU A 435 -5.38 -35.24 5.88
N ARG A 436 -5.30 -33.96 5.56
CA ARG A 436 -4.11 -33.13 5.77
C ARG A 436 -4.49 -31.83 6.45
N GLU A 437 -3.59 -31.33 7.28
CA GLU A 437 -3.76 -30.02 7.95
C GLU A 437 -3.85 -28.85 6.96
N GLN A 438 -3.21 -28.97 5.80
CA GLN A 438 -3.16 -27.90 4.79
C GLN A 438 -4.23 -28.12 3.71
N LYS A 439 -5.12 -27.14 3.51
CA LYS A 439 -6.19 -27.22 2.50
C LYS A 439 -5.59 -27.23 1.10
N ILE A 440 -5.87 -28.27 0.34
CA ILE A 440 -5.37 -28.52 -1.02
C ILE A 440 -6.57 -28.67 -1.95
N SER A 441 -6.47 -28.20 -3.19
CA SER A 441 -7.52 -28.37 -4.19
C SER A 441 -6.95 -28.54 -5.59
N TRP A 442 -7.62 -29.37 -6.39
CA TRP A 442 -7.38 -29.51 -7.82
C TRP A 442 -8.38 -28.65 -8.57
N LEU A 443 -7.90 -27.56 -9.18
CA LEU A 443 -8.75 -26.60 -9.86
C LEU A 443 -8.64 -26.77 -11.38
N SER A 444 -9.78 -26.77 -12.07
CA SER A 444 -9.81 -26.59 -13.52
C SER A 444 -9.31 -25.21 -13.91
N ASP A 445 -9.09 -24.99 -15.21
CA ASP A 445 -8.71 -23.68 -15.72
C ASP A 445 -9.73 -22.60 -15.31
N ALA A 446 -11.02 -22.86 -15.53
CA ALA A 446 -12.09 -21.93 -15.17
C ALA A 446 -12.14 -21.65 -13.66
N ALA A 447 -11.98 -22.68 -12.82
CA ALA A 447 -11.97 -22.51 -11.37
C ALA A 447 -10.75 -21.71 -10.89
N LEU A 448 -9.57 -21.92 -11.50
CA LEU A 448 -8.36 -21.16 -11.19
C LEU A 448 -8.47 -19.69 -11.56
N GLN A 449 -9.15 -19.37 -12.66
CA GLN A 449 -9.44 -18.00 -13.07
C GLN A 449 -10.32 -17.26 -12.05
N ALA A 450 -11.29 -17.98 -11.46
CA ALA A 450 -12.19 -17.46 -10.44
C ALA A 450 -11.56 -17.44 -9.03
N ALA A 451 -10.53 -18.26 -8.78
CA ALA A 451 -9.91 -18.40 -7.48
C ALA A 451 -9.18 -17.11 -7.03
N ALA A 452 -9.14 -16.91 -5.72
CA ALA A 452 -8.38 -15.82 -5.10
C ALA A 452 -6.87 -16.13 -5.10
N VAL A 453 -6.24 -15.95 -6.26
CA VAL A 453 -4.79 -16.11 -6.47
C VAL A 453 -4.08 -14.78 -6.64
N SER A 454 -2.80 -14.70 -6.27
CA SER A 454 -2.01 -13.49 -6.41
C SER A 454 -1.74 -13.15 -7.88
N THR A 455 -1.42 -11.90 -8.18
CA THR A 455 -0.94 -11.52 -9.52
C THR A 455 0.35 -12.22 -9.91
N GLY A 456 1.16 -12.68 -8.94
CA GLY A 456 2.32 -13.52 -9.17
C GLY A 456 1.92 -14.88 -9.75
N VAL A 457 0.95 -15.56 -9.14
CA VAL A 457 0.41 -16.84 -9.64
C VAL A 457 -0.20 -16.67 -11.03
N LYS A 458 -0.97 -15.61 -11.28
CA LYS A 458 -1.51 -15.32 -12.63
C LYS A 458 -0.41 -15.20 -13.69
N LYS A 459 0.72 -14.57 -13.36
CA LYS A 459 1.89 -14.49 -14.27
C LYS A 459 2.56 -15.84 -14.48
N ILE A 460 2.68 -16.66 -13.43
CA ILE A 460 3.23 -18.03 -13.52
C ILE A 460 2.37 -18.89 -14.45
N MET A 461 1.05 -18.87 -14.28
CA MET A 461 0.13 -19.60 -15.16
C MET A 461 0.22 -19.13 -16.61
N LYS A 462 0.33 -17.81 -16.83
CA LYS A 462 0.58 -17.26 -18.17
C LYS A 462 1.85 -17.81 -18.81
N LEU A 463 2.96 -17.88 -18.08
CA LEU A 463 4.20 -18.50 -18.55
C LEU A 463 3.99 -19.99 -18.90
N TYR A 464 3.28 -20.72 -18.04
CA TYR A 464 2.93 -22.13 -18.28
C TYR A 464 2.13 -22.33 -19.57
N TYR A 465 1.08 -21.53 -19.81
CA TYR A 465 0.30 -21.62 -21.05
C TYR A 465 1.11 -21.26 -22.30
N GLU A 466 2.01 -20.29 -22.20
CA GLU A 466 2.91 -19.92 -23.31
C GLU A 466 3.92 -21.03 -23.64
N CYS A 467 4.43 -21.76 -22.65
CA CYS A 467 5.35 -22.88 -22.89
C CYS A 467 4.63 -24.14 -23.40
N THR A 468 3.45 -24.45 -22.85
CA THR A 468 2.68 -25.64 -23.26
C THR A 468 2.06 -25.49 -24.65
N SER A 469 1.66 -24.29 -25.06
CA SER A 469 1.20 -24.02 -26.43
C SER A 469 2.31 -24.21 -27.45
N LYS A 470 3.52 -23.66 -27.21
CA LYS A 470 4.70 -23.88 -28.05
C LYS A 470 5.05 -25.37 -28.18
N LEU A 471 4.94 -26.15 -27.11
CA LEU A 471 5.19 -27.60 -27.15
C LEU A 471 4.15 -28.34 -28.02
N LYS A 472 2.88 -27.91 -28.02
CA LYS A 472 1.85 -28.44 -28.92
C LYS A 472 2.11 -28.07 -30.39
N ASP A 473 2.47 -26.82 -30.67
CA ASP A 473 2.78 -26.36 -32.04
C ASP A 473 4.02 -27.07 -32.60
N THR A 474 5.02 -27.33 -31.76
CA THR A 474 6.23 -28.06 -32.15
C THR A 474 5.93 -29.54 -32.41
N LYS A 475 5.04 -30.19 -31.62
CA LYS A 475 4.59 -31.57 -31.85
C LYS A 475 3.70 -31.70 -33.10
N VAL A 476 2.83 -30.73 -33.37
CA VAL A 476 2.01 -30.67 -34.59
C VAL A 476 2.88 -30.46 -35.82
N ASN A 477 3.87 -29.55 -35.76
CA ASN A 477 4.83 -29.36 -36.85
C ASN A 477 5.74 -30.58 -37.05
N LYS A 478 6.10 -31.32 -36.00
CA LYS A 478 6.86 -32.58 -36.13
C LYS A 478 6.02 -33.71 -36.72
N LYS A 479 4.72 -33.80 -36.38
CA LYS A 479 3.76 -34.71 -37.05
C LYS A 479 3.51 -34.33 -38.51
N ARG A 480 3.41 -33.03 -38.83
CA ARG A 480 3.30 -32.54 -40.22
C ARG A 480 4.57 -32.81 -41.04
N LYS A 481 5.75 -32.70 -40.43
CA LYS A 481 7.04 -33.05 -41.07
C LYS A 481 7.20 -34.56 -41.28
N GLN A 482 6.67 -35.39 -40.38
CA GLN A 482 6.63 -36.85 -40.56
C GLN A 482 5.59 -37.31 -41.60
N SER A 483 4.54 -36.52 -41.90
CA SER A 483 3.60 -36.81 -42.98
C SER A 483 4.01 -36.28 -44.35
N THR A 484 5.12 -35.55 -44.45
CA THR A 484 5.62 -35.01 -45.74
C THR A 484 7.00 -35.54 -46.15
N ASP A 485 7.56 -36.51 -45.42
CA ASP A 485 8.86 -37.09 -45.78
C ASP A 485 8.68 -38.47 -46.43
N SER A 486 8.11 -38.43 -47.64
CA SER A 486 8.33 -39.46 -48.66
C SER A 486 8.30 -38.77 -50.03
N GLY A 487 9.46 -38.24 -50.44
CA GLY A 487 9.66 -37.86 -51.83
C GLY A 487 10.56 -36.65 -52.07
N LYS A 488 11.78 -36.97 -52.51
CA LYS A 488 12.66 -36.25 -53.45
C LYS A 488 13.77 -35.35 -52.88
N ASP A 489 14.98 -35.88 -53.08
CA ASP A 489 16.23 -35.17 -53.35
C ASP A 489 16.09 -34.08 -54.43
N ASN A 490 16.67 -32.89 -54.21
CA ASN A 490 17.85 -32.40 -54.95
C ASN A 490 18.24 -30.95 -54.58
N GLN A 491 19.54 -30.75 -54.41
CA GLN A 491 20.40 -29.62 -54.78
C GLN A 491 20.11 -28.16 -54.33
N ALA A 492 21.02 -27.70 -53.47
CA ALA A 492 22.02 -26.64 -53.71
C ALA A 492 21.72 -25.13 -53.48
N LYS A 493 22.76 -24.50 -52.90
CA LYS A 493 23.25 -23.11 -52.96
C LYS A 493 22.79 -22.05 -51.95
N GLN A 494 23.76 -21.71 -51.09
CA GLN A 494 24.29 -20.37 -50.75
C GLN A 494 23.30 -19.21 -50.51
N SER A 495 23.36 -18.62 -49.30
CA SER A 495 23.98 -17.28 -49.13
C SER A 495 24.17 -16.92 -47.65
N LYS A 496 25.29 -16.25 -47.39
CA LYS A 496 25.74 -15.68 -46.11
C LYS A 496 24.86 -14.51 -45.68
N ARG A 497 24.58 -14.39 -44.38
CA ARG A 497 24.70 -13.11 -43.66
C ARG A 497 24.83 -13.33 -42.15
N ARG A 498 26.07 -13.12 -41.66
CA ARG A 498 26.37 -12.82 -40.26
C ARG A 498 25.69 -11.50 -39.90
N GLN A 499 24.88 -11.51 -38.84
CA GLN A 499 24.60 -10.32 -38.06
C GLN A 499 24.78 -10.67 -36.59
N GLU A 500 25.89 -10.20 -36.05
CA GLU A 500 26.11 -10.06 -34.61
C GLU A 500 24.98 -9.20 -34.03
N ARG A 501 24.33 -9.68 -32.97
CA ARG A 501 23.53 -8.84 -32.09
C ARG A 501 24.01 -9.01 -30.67
N SER A 502 24.37 -7.86 -30.13
CA SER A 502 24.82 -7.55 -28.80
C SER A 502 23.89 -8.08 -27.71
N THR A 503 24.54 -8.53 -26.65
CA THR A 503 24.01 -8.80 -25.33
C THR A 503 23.61 -7.49 -24.65
N ASP A 504 22.33 -7.15 -24.66
CA ASP A 504 21.73 -6.38 -23.57
C ASP A 504 20.22 -6.65 -23.53
N GLY A 505 19.75 -7.28 -22.46
CA GLY A 505 18.42 -7.90 -22.41
C GLY A 505 17.95 -8.07 -20.98
N GLY A 506 17.64 -6.96 -20.32
CA GLY A 506 16.85 -6.98 -19.08
C GLY A 506 15.51 -7.70 -19.29
N PRO A 507 14.92 -8.31 -18.23
CA PRO A 507 13.74 -9.14 -18.36
C PRO A 507 12.54 -8.31 -18.84
N LYS A 508 12.03 -8.64 -20.04
CA LYS A 508 10.81 -8.05 -20.59
C LYS A 508 9.60 -8.44 -19.72
N GLN A 509 8.94 -7.43 -19.17
CA GLN A 509 7.72 -7.58 -18.38
C GLN A 509 6.58 -8.15 -19.25
N LEU A 510 6.05 -9.32 -18.87
CA LEU A 510 4.93 -9.96 -19.56
C LEU A 510 3.64 -9.15 -19.36
N SER A 511 3.06 -8.64 -20.46
CA SER A 511 1.76 -7.94 -20.45
C SER A 511 0.60 -8.88 -20.12
N LEU A 512 -0.33 -8.45 -19.25
CA LEU A 512 -1.47 -9.22 -18.76
C LEU A 512 -2.76 -9.07 -19.60
N SER A 513 -2.74 -8.28 -20.69
CA SER A 513 -3.96 -7.88 -21.41
C SER A 513 -4.77 -9.02 -22.03
N ARG A 514 -4.14 -10.17 -22.33
CA ARG A 514 -4.84 -11.37 -22.85
C ARG A 514 -5.58 -12.20 -21.79
N PHE A 515 -5.34 -11.95 -20.51
CA PHE A 515 -5.98 -12.70 -19.41
C PHE A 515 -7.41 -12.20 -19.10
N PHE A 516 -7.79 -11.02 -19.61
CA PHE A 516 -9.08 -10.37 -19.32
C PHE A 516 -10.11 -10.45 -20.45
N THR A 517 -9.84 -11.14 -21.57
CA THR A 517 -10.86 -11.29 -22.61
C THR A 517 -11.86 -12.36 -22.20
N SER A 518 -13.02 -11.93 -21.69
CA SER A 518 -14.17 -12.81 -21.48
C SER A 518 -14.53 -13.48 -22.79
N SER A 519 -14.66 -14.80 -22.80
CA SER A 519 -15.35 -15.53 -23.86
C SER A 519 -16.77 -14.99 -23.96
N LYS A 520 -17.12 -14.39 -25.11
CA LYS A 520 -18.52 -14.20 -25.48
C LYS A 520 -19.16 -15.58 -25.68
N PRO A 521 -20.38 -15.84 -25.21
CA PRO A 521 -21.09 -17.05 -25.57
C PRO A 521 -21.40 -17.01 -27.07
N ALA A 522 -21.18 -18.14 -27.75
CA ALA A 522 -21.66 -18.35 -29.11
C ALA A 522 -23.19 -18.49 -29.05
N ASN A 523 -23.91 -17.63 -29.78
CA ASN A 523 -25.34 -17.77 -29.99
C ASN A 523 -25.60 -19.07 -30.77
N SER A 524 -26.50 -19.90 -30.25
CA SER A 524 -27.46 -20.68 -31.05
C SER A 524 -28.72 -19.85 -31.22
#